data_AF-A0A2A3D9M4-F1
#
_entry.id   AF-A0A2A3D9M4-F1
#
_cell.length_a   1.000
_cell.length_b   1.000
_cell.length_c   1.000
_cell.angle_alpha   90.00
_cell.angle_beta   90.00
_cell.angle_gamma   90.00
#
_symmetry.space_group_name_H-M   'P 1'
#
loop_
_entity.id
_entity.type
_entity.pdbx_description
1 polymer ?
#
loop_
_entity_poly.entity_id
_entity_poly.type
_entity_poly.pdbx_seq_one_letter_code
_entity_poly.pdbx_strand_id
1 'polypeptide(L)'
;MREKIAESMKSAMKAQDKHRLPTLRLIQAAIHDRDIANRGAGKPAASEEEILQILAKMVKQREESAKAFEDGTRPELAAQERGEMEIIREFLPAQLDDAAITAAAREAIAATGAASQKDMGKVIGALKQKYAGQMDFAKASAIVKGLLQ
;
A
#
# COMPACT_ATOMS: atom_id res chain seq x y z
N MET A 1 14.23 -3.56 1.14
CA MET A 1 13.30 -3.22 0.03
C MET A 1 13.88 -2.33 -1.08
N ARG A 2 14.51 -1.19 -0.77
CA ARG A 2 15.04 -0.22 -1.76
C ARG A 2 16.00 -0.84 -2.78
N GLU A 3 16.91 -1.67 -2.31
CA GLU A 3 17.88 -2.36 -3.17
C GLU A 3 17.19 -3.25 -4.20
N LYS A 4 16.18 -4.04 -3.79
CA LYS A 4 15.38 -4.89 -4.69
C LYS A 4 14.69 -4.06 -5.78
N ILE A 5 14.15 -2.89 -5.44
CA ILE A 5 13.51 -1.97 -6.40
C ILE A 5 14.55 -1.41 -7.37
N ALA A 6 15.72 -0.97 -6.87
CA ALA A 6 16.81 -0.44 -7.69
C ALA A 6 17.38 -1.49 -8.65
N GLU A 7 17.56 -2.73 -8.18
CA GLU A 7 17.99 -3.85 -9.01
C GLU A 7 16.96 -4.20 -10.07
N SER A 8 15.67 -4.27 -9.71
CA SER A 8 14.57 -4.51 -10.65
C SER A 8 14.52 -3.44 -11.74
N MET A 9 14.76 -2.17 -11.38
CA MET A 9 14.83 -1.08 -12.34
C MET A 9 16.02 -1.22 -13.29
N LYS A 10 17.20 -1.57 -12.77
CA LYS A 10 18.39 -1.81 -13.58
C LYS A 10 18.17 -2.95 -14.57
N SER A 11 17.52 -4.02 -14.13
CA SER A 11 17.14 -5.15 -14.99
C SER A 11 16.13 -4.73 -16.07
N ALA A 12 15.08 -4.01 -15.71
CA ALA A 12 14.09 -3.49 -16.65
C ALA A 12 14.70 -2.52 -17.69
N MET A 13 15.65 -1.70 -17.27
CA MET A 13 16.40 -0.81 -18.17
C MET A 13 17.24 -1.59 -19.19
N LYS A 14 17.98 -2.62 -18.73
CA LYS A 14 18.78 -3.48 -19.63
C LYS A 14 17.91 -4.26 -20.62
N ALA A 15 16.75 -4.73 -20.17
CA ALA A 15 15.79 -5.46 -21.00
C ALA A 15 14.96 -4.55 -21.92
N GLN A 16 15.12 -3.22 -21.81
CA GLN A 16 14.27 -2.23 -22.49
C GLN A 16 12.77 -2.48 -22.27
N ASP A 17 12.40 -2.92 -21.06
CA ASP A 17 11.03 -3.26 -20.71
C ASP A 17 10.16 -2.00 -20.62
N LYS A 18 9.37 -1.77 -21.67
CA LYS A 18 8.53 -0.58 -21.80
C LYS A 18 7.34 -0.55 -20.83
N HIS A 19 7.04 -1.67 -20.16
CA HIS A 19 5.92 -1.77 -19.23
C HIS A 19 6.39 -1.69 -17.78
N ARG A 20 7.45 -2.43 -17.38
CA ARG A 20 7.97 -2.40 -16.01
C ARG A 20 8.74 -1.13 -15.68
N LEU A 21 9.54 -0.63 -16.61
CA LEU A 21 10.47 0.47 -16.33
C LEU A 21 9.77 1.76 -15.88
N PRO A 22 8.66 2.22 -16.51
CA PRO A 22 7.92 3.39 -16.03
C PRO A 22 7.37 3.19 -14.62
N THR A 23 6.77 2.04 -14.32
CA THR A 23 6.20 1.73 -13.00
C THR A 23 7.27 1.72 -11.90
N LEU A 24 8.41 1.09 -12.16
CA LEU A 24 9.55 1.07 -11.22
C LEU A 24 10.11 2.48 -10.96
N ARG A 25 10.11 3.36 -11.97
CA ARG A 25 10.52 4.77 -11.81
C ARG A 25 9.53 5.55 -10.95
N LEU A 26 8.23 5.32 -11.13
CA LEU A 26 7.20 5.93 -10.29
C LEU A 26 7.33 5.46 -8.82
N ILE A 27 7.64 4.19 -8.59
CA ILE A 27 7.92 3.68 -7.23
C ILE A 27 9.11 4.41 -6.62
N GLN A 28 10.23 4.53 -7.33
CA GLN A 28 11.39 5.26 -6.80
C GLN A 28 11.11 6.74 -6.56
N ALA A 29 10.37 7.40 -7.44
CA ALA A 29 9.98 8.79 -7.27
C ALA A 29 9.14 8.97 -5.99
N ALA A 30 8.15 8.11 -5.76
CA ALA A 30 7.31 8.18 -4.56
C ALA A 30 8.10 7.96 -3.26
N ILE A 31 9.10 7.06 -3.29
CA ILE A 31 10.02 6.86 -2.15
C ILE A 31 10.89 8.10 -1.94
N HIS A 32 11.41 8.69 -3.02
CA HIS A 32 12.23 9.89 -2.94
C HIS A 32 11.45 11.10 -2.41
N ASP A 33 10.20 11.28 -2.84
CA ASP A 33 9.31 12.32 -2.33
C ASP A 33 9.10 12.16 -0.82
N ARG A 34 8.98 10.92 -0.33
CA ARG A 34 8.92 10.66 1.11
C ARG A 34 10.23 11.01 1.81
N ASP A 35 11.38 10.69 1.22
CA ASP A 35 12.68 11.05 1.79
C ASP A 35 12.82 12.58 1.93
N ILE A 36 12.38 13.34 0.93
CA ILE A 36 12.36 14.81 0.97
C ILE A 36 11.43 15.29 2.10
N ALA A 37 10.22 14.74 2.19
CA ALA A 37 9.25 15.11 3.22
C ALA A 37 9.79 14.80 4.63
N ASN A 38 10.42 13.64 4.83
CA ASN A 38 11.03 13.26 6.11
C ASN A 38 12.19 14.19 6.47
N ARG A 39 13.06 14.51 5.52
CA ARG A 39 14.16 15.47 5.73
C ARG A 39 13.63 16.83 6.17
N GLY A 40 12.57 17.34 5.54
CA GLY A 40 11.92 18.59 5.93
C GLY A 40 11.35 18.57 7.35
N ALA A 41 11.05 17.38 7.88
CA ALA A 41 10.55 17.17 9.25
C ALA A 41 11.65 16.74 10.25
N GLY A 42 12.94 16.77 9.86
CA GLY A 42 14.05 16.31 10.72
C GLY A 42 14.06 14.80 10.99
N LYS A 43 13.38 14.01 10.14
CA LYS A 43 13.30 12.54 10.25
C LYS A 43 14.35 11.86 9.35
N PRO A 44 14.75 10.61 9.66
CA PRO A 44 15.57 9.82 8.75
C PRO A 44 14.85 9.52 7.43
N ALA A 45 15.60 9.00 6.45
CA ALA A 45 15.03 8.51 5.18
C ALA A 45 13.89 7.49 5.44
N ALA A 46 12.98 7.36 4.47
CA ALA A 46 11.77 6.56 4.62
C ALA A 46 12.12 5.14 5.09
N SER A 47 11.50 4.74 6.20
CA SER A 47 11.66 3.40 6.78
C SER A 47 11.02 2.34 5.89
N GLU A 48 11.26 1.06 6.19
CA GLU A 48 10.63 -0.03 5.44
C GLU A 48 9.10 0.01 5.55
N GLU A 49 8.57 0.36 6.71
CA GLU A 49 7.13 0.52 6.94
C GLU A 49 6.54 1.67 6.11
N GLU A 50 7.27 2.79 5.98
CA GLU A 50 6.83 3.91 5.14
C GLU A 50 6.83 3.53 3.66
N ILE A 51 7.83 2.77 3.20
CA ILE A 51 7.88 2.26 1.82
C ILE A 51 6.70 1.32 1.56
N LEU A 52 6.42 0.38 2.46
CA LEU A 52 5.26 -0.51 2.35
C LEU A 52 3.94 0.27 2.27
N GLN A 53 3.79 1.34 3.06
CA GLN A 53 2.60 2.20 2.99
C GLN A 53 2.50 2.96 1.65
N ILE A 54 3.62 3.42 1.10
CA ILE A 54 3.67 4.07 -0.22
C ILE A 54 3.22 3.06 -1.29
N LEU A 55 3.80 1.86 -1.30
CA LEU A 55 3.46 0.82 -2.27
C LEU A 55 1.99 0.40 -2.18
N ALA A 56 1.46 0.20 -0.97
CA ALA A 56 0.06 -0.14 -0.76
C ALA A 56 -0.87 0.99 -1.27
N LYS A 57 -0.51 2.25 -1.03
CA LYS A 57 -1.24 3.40 -1.59
C LYS A 57 -1.20 3.41 -3.11
N MET A 58 -0.06 3.12 -3.72
CA MET A 58 0.06 3.07 -5.18
C MET A 58 -0.82 1.95 -5.78
N VAL A 59 -0.85 0.76 -5.17
CA VAL A 59 -1.76 -0.34 -5.58
C VAL A 59 -3.22 0.13 -5.57
N LYS A 60 -3.65 0.78 -4.49
CA LYS A 60 -5.02 1.31 -4.38
C LYS A 60 -5.34 2.34 -5.46
N GLN A 61 -4.42 3.26 -5.75
CA GLN A 61 -4.61 4.25 -6.82
C GLN A 61 -4.79 3.57 -8.19
N ARG A 62 -4.06 2.49 -8.47
CA ARG A 62 -4.23 1.70 -9.69
C ARG A 62 -5.54 0.94 -9.72
N GLU A 63 -5.97 0.37 -8.60
CA GLU A 63 -7.28 -0.29 -8.48
C GLU A 63 -8.44 0.68 -8.72
N GLU A 64 -8.40 1.87 -8.11
CA GLU A 64 -9.38 2.94 -8.28
C GLU A 64 -9.41 3.45 -9.73
N SER A 65 -8.24 3.68 -10.34
CA SER A 65 -8.13 4.06 -11.76
C SER A 65 -8.65 2.97 -12.69
N ALA A 66 -8.30 1.70 -12.45
CA ALA A 66 -8.76 0.59 -13.27
C ALA A 66 -10.29 0.48 -13.27
N LYS A 67 -10.90 0.63 -12.10
CA LYS A 67 -12.35 0.66 -11.96
C LYS A 67 -12.96 1.85 -12.70
N ALA A 68 -12.41 3.05 -12.52
CA ALA A 68 -12.90 4.25 -13.21
C ALA A 68 -12.81 4.14 -14.74
N PHE A 69 -11.76 3.52 -15.28
CA PHE A 69 -11.65 3.27 -16.72
C PHE A 69 -12.64 2.20 -17.20
N GLU A 70 -12.87 1.15 -16.43
CA GLU A 70 -13.86 0.13 -16.76
C GLU A 70 -15.28 0.70 -16.77
N ASP A 71 -15.66 1.45 -15.73
CA ASP A 71 -16.93 2.18 -15.65
C ASP A 71 -17.07 3.20 -16.81
N GLY A 72 -15.93 3.75 -17.25
CA GLY A 72 -15.82 4.65 -18.41
C GLY A 72 -15.77 3.95 -19.77
N THR A 73 -15.97 2.62 -19.84
CA THR A 73 -15.92 1.82 -21.07
C THR A 73 -14.56 1.85 -21.81
N ARG A 74 -13.45 1.96 -21.06
CA ARG A 74 -12.05 1.99 -21.55
C ARG A 74 -11.24 0.79 -21.02
N PRO A 75 -11.60 -0.46 -21.40
CA PRO A 75 -11.01 -1.67 -20.83
C PRO A 75 -9.50 -1.80 -21.07
N GLU A 76 -8.97 -1.21 -22.14
CA GLU A 76 -7.54 -1.19 -22.44
C GLU A 76 -6.73 -0.42 -21.40
N LEU A 77 -7.26 0.71 -20.90
CA LEU A 77 -6.62 1.48 -19.84
C LEU A 77 -6.77 0.77 -18.48
N ALA A 78 -7.92 0.16 -18.22
CA ALA A 78 -8.11 -0.65 -17.03
C ALA A 78 -7.11 -1.82 -16.97
N ALA A 79 -6.84 -2.47 -18.11
CA ALA A 79 -5.82 -3.51 -18.21
C ALA A 79 -4.40 -2.97 -17.96
N GLN A 80 -4.08 -1.78 -18.46
CA GLN A 80 -2.79 -1.14 -18.18
C GLN A 80 -2.61 -0.87 -16.67
N GLU A 81 -3.60 -0.26 -16.02
CA GLU A 81 -3.57 0.03 -14.58
C GLU A 81 -3.39 -1.26 -13.76
N ARG A 82 -4.07 -2.34 -14.14
CA ARG A 82 -3.90 -3.67 -13.51
C ARG A 82 -2.50 -4.24 -13.73
N GLY A 83 -1.92 -4.10 -14.92
CA GLY A 83 -0.55 -4.52 -15.18
C GLY A 83 0.46 -3.77 -14.31
N GLU A 84 0.30 -2.45 -14.17
CA GLU A 84 1.12 -1.64 -13.26
C GLU A 84 0.93 -2.05 -11.79
N MET A 85 -0.32 -2.34 -11.39
CA MET A 85 -0.65 -2.82 -10.05
C MET A 85 0.09 -4.11 -9.69
N GLU A 86 0.13 -5.09 -10.61
CA GLU A 86 0.83 -6.36 -10.38
C GLU A 86 2.34 -6.16 -10.20
N ILE A 87 2.95 -5.25 -10.97
CA ILE A 87 4.37 -4.91 -10.81
C ILE A 87 4.64 -4.33 -9.40
N ILE A 88 3.75 -3.49 -8.89
CA ILE A 88 3.88 -2.92 -7.53
C ILE A 88 3.73 -4.02 -6.47
N ARG A 89 2.80 -4.97 -6.68
CA ARG A 89 2.52 -6.08 -5.74
C ARG A 89 3.72 -7.01 -5.54
N GLU A 90 4.64 -7.12 -6.49
CA GLU A 90 5.89 -7.90 -6.32
C GLU A 90 6.81 -7.40 -5.20
N PHE A 91 6.57 -6.17 -4.72
CA PHE A 91 7.32 -5.55 -3.62
C PHE A 91 6.52 -5.48 -2.32
N LEU A 92 5.29 -5.99 -2.31
CA LEU A 92 4.43 -6.06 -1.14
C LEU A 92 4.31 -7.51 -0.65
N PRO A 93 4.10 -7.71 0.67
CA PRO A 93 3.56 -8.95 1.18
C PRO A 93 2.16 -9.24 0.58
N ALA A 94 1.70 -10.49 0.71
CA ALA A 94 0.34 -10.86 0.28
C ALA A 94 -0.70 -9.91 0.90
N GLN A 95 -1.51 -9.29 0.04
CA GLN A 95 -2.54 -8.35 0.48
C GLN A 95 -3.76 -9.10 1.00
N LEU A 96 -4.31 -8.63 2.10
CA LEU A 96 -5.57 -9.11 2.65
C LEU A 96 -6.75 -8.51 1.87
N ASP A 97 -7.76 -9.34 1.63
CA ASP A 97 -9.04 -8.88 1.11
C ASP A 97 -9.90 -8.22 2.20
N ASP A 98 -11.05 -7.67 1.82
CA ASP A 98 -11.94 -6.92 2.72
C ASP A 98 -12.48 -7.79 3.86
N ALA A 99 -12.74 -9.06 3.59
CA ALA A 99 -13.22 -10.00 4.57
C ALA A 99 -12.12 -10.32 5.59
N ALA A 100 -10.90 -10.56 5.14
CA ALA A 100 -9.73 -10.83 5.96
C ALA A 100 -9.31 -9.59 6.77
N ILE A 101 -9.38 -8.38 6.20
CA ILE A 101 -9.14 -7.13 6.95
C ILE A 101 -10.20 -6.97 8.05
N THR A 102 -11.47 -7.27 7.75
CA THR A 102 -12.55 -7.20 8.76
C THR A 102 -12.35 -8.23 9.86
N ALA A 103 -11.94 -9.46 9.52
CA ALA A 103 -11.63 -10.49 10.51
C ALA A 103 -10.44 -10.10 11.39
N ALA A 104 -9.35 -9.62 10.78
CA ALA A 104 -8.18 -9.11 11.50
C ALA A 104 -8.53 -7.94 12.43
N ALA A 105 -9.40 -7.02 11.98
CA ALA A 105 -9.87 -5.91 12.80
C ALA A 105 -10.66 -6.41 14.03
N ARG A 106 -11.56 -7.38 13.87
CA ARG A 106 -12.30 -7.99 14.99
C ARG A 106 -11.37 -8.69 15.98
N GLU A 107 -10.40 -9.45 15.48
CA GLU A 107 -9.38 -10.11 16.31
C GLU A 107 -8.58 -9.08 17.11
N ALA A 108 -8.12 -8.01 16.47
CA ALA A 108 -7.37 -6.94 17.11
C ALA A 108 -8.20 -6.18 18.17
N ILE A 109 -9.48 -5.92 17.91
CA ILE A 109 -10.40 -5.32 18.90
C ILE A 109 -10.52 -6.22 20.14
N ALA A 110 -10.75 -7.52 19.94
CA ALA A 110 -10.86 -8.49 21.03
C ALA A 110 -9.55 -8.60 21.83
N ALA A 111 -8.41 -8.69 21.15
CA ALA A 111 -7.09 -8.81 21.79
C ALA A 111 -6.70 -7.57 22.59
N THR A 112 -7.12 -6.38 22.13
CA THR A 112 -6.81 -5.10 22.80
C THR A 112 -7.83 -4.70 23.87
N GLY A 113 -8.97 -5.40 23.95
CA GLY A 113 -10.10 -5.02 24.82
C GLY A 113 -10.72 -3.67 24.45
N ALA A 114 -10.56 -3.22 23.20
CA ALA A 114 -11.07 -1.93 22.75
C ALA A 114 -12.60 -1.92 22.77
N ALA A 115 -13.19 -0.92 23.43
CA ALA A 115 -14.64 -0.82 23.60
C ALA A 115 -15.26 0.43 22.96
N SER A 116 -14.43 1.42 22.59
CA SER A 116 -14.90 2.67 22.00
C SER A 116 -13.94 3.22 20.95
N GLN A 117 -14.41 4.18 20.15
CA GLN A 117 -13.55 4.89 19.19
C GLN A 117 -12.29 5.54 19.81
N LYS A 118 -12.28 5.82 21.12
CA LYS A 118 -11.08 6.31 21.82
C LYS A 118 -9.94 5.29 21.82
N ASP A 119 -10.26 4.01 21.73
CA ASP A 119 -9.29 2.91 21.71
C ASP A 119 -8.78 2.59 20.30
N MET A 120 -9.28 3.27 19.26
CA MET A 120 -8.92 2.99 17.87
C MET A 120 -7.40 3.01 17.65
N GLY A 121 -6.67 3.93 18.30
CA GLY A 121 -5.21 3.98 18.20
C GLY A 121 -4.52 2.69 18.64
N LYS A 122 -5.04 2.00 19.66
CA LYS A 122 -4.52 0.70 20.14
C LYS A 122 -4.76 -0.40 19.12
N VAL A 123 -5.98 -0.47 18.58
CA VAL A 123 -6.36 -1.46 17.55
C VAL A 123 -5.52 -1.29 16.29
N ILE A 124 -5.36 -0.04 15.81
CA ILE A 124 -4.52 0.25 14.64
C ILE A 124 -3.05 -0.05 14.92
N GLY A 125 -2.57 0.20 16.14
CA GLY A 125 -1.23 -0.20 16.56
C GLY A 125 -1.00 -1.71 16.44
N ALA A 126 -1.94 -2.51 16.97
CA ALA A 126 -1.87 -3.96 16.89
C ALA A 126 -1.92 -4.48 15.45
N LEU A 127 -2.79 -3.91 14.61
CA LEU A 127 -2.86 -4.26 13.19
C LEU A 127 -1.55 -3.90 12.45
N LYS A 128 -0.95 -2.74 12.74
CA LYS A 128 0.33 -2.35 12.15
C LYS A 128 1.47 -3.29 12.52
N GLN A 129 1.50 -3.79 13.75
CA GLN A 129 2.51 -4.76 14.18
C GLN A 129 2.37 -6.11 13.48
N LYS A 130 1.13 -6.60 13.31
CA LYS A 130 0.87 -7.94 12.76
C LYS A 130 0.79 -7.99 11.23
N TYR A 131 0.36 -6.90 10.59
CA TYR A 131 0.00 -6.86 9.16
C TYR A 131 0.68 -5.69 8.41
N ALA A 132 1.89 -5.31 8.81
CA ALA A 132 2.66 -4.27 8.12
C ALA A 132 2.75 -4.57 6.61
N GLY A 133 2.26 -3.64 5.79
CA GLY A 133 2.28 -3.77 4.34
C GLY A 133 1.31 -4.79 3.75
N GLN A 134 0.43 -5.42 4.53
CA GLN A 134 -0.56 -6.41 4.05
C GLN A 134 -1.98 -5.84 3.90
N MET A 135 -2.22 -4.61 4.35
CA MET A 135 -3.52 -3.96 4.25
C MET A 135 -3.39 -2.43 4.11
N ASP A 136 -4.37 -1.80 3.48
CA ASP A 136 -4.54 -0.35 3.53
C ASP A 136 -5.02 0.05 4.94
N PHE A 137 -4.15 0.67 5.74
CA PHE A 137 -4.49 1.11 7.08
C PHE A 137 -5.53 2.24 7.12
N ALA A 138 -5.72 3.01 6.05
CA ALA A 138 -6.82 3.96 5.97
C ALA A 138 -8.16 3.22 5.87
N LYS A 139 -8.21 2.16 5.04
CA LYS A 139 -9.37 1.26 4.94
C LYS A 139 -9.60 0.49 6.24
N ALA A 140 -8.55 -0.09 6.83
CA ALA A 140 -8.64 -0.78 8.11
C ALA A 140 -9.13 0.16 9.23
N SER A 141 -8.70 1.44 9.22
CA SER A 141 -9.21 2.44 10.17
C SER A 141 -10.70 2.71 9.99
N ALA A 142 -11.19 2.80 8.76
CA ALA A 142 -12.63 2.95 8.50
C ALA A 142 -13.43 1.73 8.99
N ILE A 143 -12.93 0.52 8.75
CA ILE A 143 -13.55 -0.73 9.20
C ILE A 143 -13.57 -0.80 10.73
N VAL A 144 -12.44 -0.57 11.40
CA VAL A 144 -12.34 -0.55 12.86
C VAL A 144 -13.29 0.47 13.46
N LYS A 145 -13.37 1.67 12.88
CA LYS A 145 -14.30 2.71 13.31
C LYS A 145 -15.76 2.26 13.20
N GLY A 146 -16.13 1.51 12.16
CA GLY A 146 -17.48 0.97 12.00
C GLY A 146 -17.81 -0.20 12.94
N LEU A 147 -16.79 -0.90 13.44
CA LEU A 147 -16.93 -2.00 14.40
C LEU A 147 -17.00 -1.53 15.87
N LEU A 148 -16.46 -0.36 16.16
CA LEU A 148 -16.47 0.25 17.50
C LEU A 148 -17.62 1.26 17.62
N GLN A 149 -18.29 1.26 18.77
CA GLN A 149 -19.33 2.26 19.10
C GLN A 149 -18.72 3.61 19.51
#